data_AF-A0A975BD23-F1
#
_entry.id   AF-A0A975BD23-F1
#
_cell.length_a   1.000
_cell.length_b   1.000
_cell.length_c   1.000
_cell.angle_alpha   90.00
_cell.angle_beta   90.00
_cell.angle_gamma   90.00
#
_symmetry.space_group_name_H-M   'P 1'
#
loop_
_entity.id
_entity.type
_entity.pdbx_description
1 polymer ?
#
loop_
_entity_poly.entity_id
_entity_poly.type
_entity_poly.pdbx_seq_one_letter_code
_entity_poly.pdbx_strand_id
1 'polypeptide(L)' 'MKKITEQWLKSAKDDLEAVNRLISEEHLAHIVAFHCQQCIEKSL' A
#
# COMPACT_ATOMS: atom_id res chain seq x y z
N MET A 1 12.08 -16.89 1.12
CA MET A 1 10.85 -16.49 1.85
C MET A 1 9.76 -17.52 1.60
N LYS A 2 8.74 -17.64 2.45
CA LYS A 2 7.58 -18.48 2.12
C LYS A 2 6.80 -17.79 1.00
N LYS A 3 6.12 -18.56 0.13
CA LYS A 3 5.29 -18.00 -0.96
C LYS A 3 4.27 -16.96 -0.45
N ILE A 4 3.74 -17.16 0.75
CA ILE A 4 2.82 -16.21 1.37
C ILE A 4 3.49 -14.87 1.65
N THR A 5 4.74 -14.86 2.11
CA THR A 5 5.51 -13.63 2.35
C THR A 5 5.75 -12.85 1.05
N GLU A 6 6.04 -13.55 -0.05
CA GLU A 6 6.22 -12.93 -1.37
C GLU A 6 4.91 -12.29 -1.88
N GLN A 7 3.78 -12.94 -1.64
CA GLN A 7 2.45 -12.41 -1.99
C GLN A 7 2.11 -11.16 -1.16
N TRP A 8 2.46 -11.17 0.13
CA TRP A 8 2.28 -10.02 1.02
C TRP A 8 3.11 -8.81 0.57
N LEU A 9 4.39 -9.01 0.25
CA LEU A 9 5.24 -7.95 -0.29
C LEU A 9 4.76 -7.43 -1.65
N LYS A 10 4.22 -8.32 -2.50
CA LYS A 10 3.58 -7.89 -3.75
C LYS A 10 2.37 -6.99 -3.47
N SER A 11 1.52 -7.37 -2.53
CA SER A 11 0.37 -6.56 -2.16
C SER A 11 0.76 -5.22 -1.53
N ALA A 12 1.85 -5.16 -0.74
CA ALA A 12 2.40 -3.91 -0.23
C ALA A 12 2.86 -2.96 -1.36
N LYS A 13 3.44 -3.53 -2.43
CA LYS A 13 3.80 -2.75 -3.62
C LYS A 13 2.57 -2.19 -4.35
N ASP A 14 1.50 -2.97 -4.42
CA ASP A 14 0.23 -2.51 -5.01
C ASP A 14 -0.36 -1.33 -4.20
N ASP A 15 -0.22 -1.33 -2.87
CA ASP A 15 -0.61 -0.18 -2.03
C ASP A 15 0.21 1.08 -2.35
N LEU A 16 1.53 0.96 -2.56
CA LEU A 16 2.36 2.09 -2.97
C LEU A 16 1.96 2.64 -4.35
N GLU A 17 1.56 1.77 -5.27
CA GLU A 17 1.04 2.20 -6.57
C GLU A 17 -0.27 2.99 -6.39
N ALA A 18 -1.18 2.53 -5.53
CA ALA A 18 -2.41 3.25 -5.21
C ALA A 18 -2.10 4.64 -4.62
N VAL A 19 -1.16 4.74 -3.66
CA VAL A 19 -0.70 6.01 -3.10
C VAL A 19 -0.25 6.97 -4.21
N ASN A 20 0.65 6.52 -5.09
CA ASN A 20 1.18 7.37 -6.17
C ASN A 20 0.11 7.88 -7.13
N ARG A 21 -0.96 7.11 -7.34
CA ARG A 21 -2.08 7.51 -8.22
C ARG A 21 -3.07 8.45 -7.56
N LEU A 22 -3.16 8.44 -6.23
CA LEU A 22 -4.18 9.16 -5.46
C LEU A 22 -3.63 10.38 -4.71
N ILE A 23 -2.31 10.52 -4.57
CA ILE A 23 -1.66 11.55 -3.75
C ILE A 23 -2.03 12.99 -4.14
N SER A 24 -2.40 13.24 -5.40
CA SER A 24 -2.82 14.56 -5.87
C SER A 24 -4.28 14.91 -5.59
N GLU A 25 -5.09 13.94 -5.18
CA GLU A 25 -6.52 14.12 -4.92
C GLU A 25 -6.75 14.45 -3.45
N GLU A 26 -6.79 15.75 -3.11
CA GLU A 26 -6.88 16.23 -1.72
C GLU A 26 -8.04 15.59 -0.94
N HIS A 27 -9.22 15.46 -1.57
CA HIS A 27 -10.39 14.83 -0.96
C HIS A 27 -10.23 13.32 -0.67
N LEU A 28 -9.20 12.68 -1.23
CA LEU A 28 -8.86 11.27 -1.04
C LEU A 28 -7.65 11.05 -0.13
N ALA A 29 -7.16 12.08 0.56
CA ALA A 29 -6.00 11.97 1.46
C ALA A 29 -6.16 10.86 2.53
N HIS A 30 -7.38 10.61 3.00
CA HIS A 30 -7.70 9.53 3.92
C HIS A 30 -7.49 8.12 3.31
N ILE A 31 -7.75 7.96 2.01
CA ILE A 31 -7.50 6.71 1.27
C ILE A 31 -5.99 6.49 1.07
N VAL A 32 -5.25 7.56 0.76
CA VAL A 32 -3.78 7.51 0.70
C VAL A 32 -3.20 7.06 2.04
N ALA A 33 -3.64 7.64 3.16
CA ALA A 33 -3.21 7.25 4.50
C ALA A 33 -3.50 5.78 4.81
N PHE A 34 -4.67 5.28 4.41
CA PHE A 34 -5.03 3.87 4.54
C PHE A 34 -4.05 2.95 3.78
N HIS A 35 -3.75 3.24 2.52
CA HIS A 35 -2.79 2.43 1.75
C HIS A 35 -1.36 2.52 2.28
N CYS A 36 -0.93 3.68 2.81
CA CYS A 36 0.34 3.78 3.52
C CYS A 36 0.40 2.85 4.74
N GLN A 37 -0.66 2.80 5.55
CA GLN A 37 -0.75 1.86 6.68
C GLN A 37 -0.69 0.41 6.20
N GLN A 38 -1.46 0.04 5.18
CA GLN A 38 -1.48 -1.32 4.64
C GLN A 38 -0.12 -1.74 4.08
N CYS A 39 0.61 -0.84 3.41
CA CYS A 39 1.96 -1.10 2.93
C CYS A 39 2.91 -1.46 4.07
N ILE A 40 2.84 -0.74 5.20
CA ILE A 40 3.68 -1.01 6.38
C ILE A 40 3.28 -2.35 7.00
N GLU A 41 1.99 -2.57 7.27
CA GLU A 41 1.50 -3.82 7.86
C GLU A 41 1.89 -5.05 7.04
N LYS A 42 1.88 -4.94 5.70
CA LYS A 42 2.23 -6.06 4.82
C LYS A 42 3.72 -6.31 4.67
N SER A 43 4.55 -5.35 5.09
CA SER A 43 6.01 -5.40 4.99
C SER A 43 6.71 -5.84 6.27
N LEU A 44 5.98 -5.95 7.38
CA LEU A 44 6.44 -6.44 8.69
C LEU A 44 6.19 -7.95 8.83
#